data_AF-A0A1Y4S9I5-F1
#
_entry.id   AF-A0A1Y4S9I5-F1
#
_cell.length_a   1.000
_cell.length_b   1.000
_cell.length_c   1.000
_cell.angle_alpha   90.00
_cell.angle_beta   90.00
_cell.angle_gamma   90.00
#
_symmetry.space_group_name_H-M   'P 1'
#
loop_
_entity.id
_entity.type
_entity.pdbx_description
1 polymer ?
#
loop_
_entity_poly.entity_id
_entity_poly.type
_entity_poly.pdbx_seq_one_letter_code
_entity_poly.pdbx_strand_id
1 'polypeptide(L)'
;MRSEKEVYDIVLNFAKTDKRIRMVTLEGSRTNTNIPPDDFQDFDITFFVTDMDSFTSDDKWLDIFGERLILQKPEDMELFPAVEKGFSYLMLFTDDVKIDLTLLPLELIDEYFTWDKLVKLLLDKDNRIVKPPIPTDIDYHLQKPTQRMFDDCCNEFWNTTTYVVKGLCRKEILFAIDHMNDIVRKELLRMISWLIGIKQGFHFSLGKNYKFMKQYVPEELWERLMSTYNMDSYPHMWESFEQCMALFREVSSEVACQLDYQYPLYDEKISNYVIRQKKKYGIEDDNK
;
A
#
# COMPACT_ATOMS: atom_id res chain seq x y z
N MET A 1 -8.54 4.96 -24.97
CA MET A 1 -8.37 3.74 -24.18
C MET A 1 -8.95 2.54 -24.90
N ARG A 2 -8.11 1.53 -25.14
CA ARG A 2 -8.55 0.19 -25.54
C ARG A 2 -9.40 -0.44 -24.43
N SER A 3 -10.35 -1.27 -24.81
CA SER A 3 -11.15 -2.07 -23.90
C SER A 3 -10.32 -3.16 -23.22
N GLU A 4 -10.79 -3.64 -22.08
CA GLU A 4 -10.16 -4.78 -21.36
C GLU A 4 -10.00 -6.01 -22.27
N LYS A 5 -11.00 -6.28 -23.10
CA LYS A 5 -10.95 -7.39 -24.04
C LYS A 5 -9.80 -7.22 -25.04
N GLU A 6 -9.62 -6.04 -25.60
CA GLU A 6 -8.54 -5.76 -26.56
C GLU A 6 -7.16 -5.95 -25.92
N VAL A 7 -6.99 -5.52 -24.66
CA VAL A 7 -5.74 -5.73 -23.92
C VAL A 7 -5.47 -7.22 -23.71
N TYR A 8 -6.43 -8.00 -23.23
CA TYR A 8 -6.27 -9.45 -23.08
C TYR A 8 -6.01 -10.15 -24.40
N ASP A 9 -6.69 -9.76 -25.48
CA ASP A 9 -6.51 -10.34 -26.80
C ASP A 9 -5.06 -10.11 -27.28
N ILE A 10 -4.50 -8.91 -27.11
CA ILE A 10 -3.09 -8.62 -27.45
C ILE A 10 -2.15 -9.50 -26.62
N VAL A 11 -2.31 -9.49 -25.28
CA VAL A 11 -1.46 -10.26 -24.35
C VAL A 11 -1.49 -11.75 -24.70
N LEU A 12 -2.67 -12.33 -24.87
CA LEU A 12 -2.83 -13.76 -25.11
C LEU A 12 -2.41 -14.15 -26.53
N ASN A 13 -2.62 -13.31 -27.54
CA ASN A 13 -2.17 -13.60 -28.90
C ASN A 13 -0.64 -13.58 -28.99
N PHE A 14 0.01 -12.62 -28.34
CA PHE A 14 1.47 -12.59 -28.23
C PHE A 14 1.98 -13.83 -27.50
N ALA A 15 1.44 -14.09 -26.30
CA ALA A 15 1.83 -15.23 -25.50
C ALA A 15 1.61 -16.55 -26.21
N LYS A 16 0.53 -16.74 -26.98
CA LYS A 16 0.29 -17.97 -27.77
C LYS A 16 1.33 -18.15 -28.88
N THR A 17 1.68 -17.07 -29.57
CA THR A 17 2.58 -17.08 -30.73
C THR A 17 4.04 -17.28 -30.32
N ASP A 18 4.47 -16.64 -29.24
CA ASP A 18 5.85 -16.75 -28.75
C ASP A 18 6.08 -18.09 -28.03
N LYS A 19 7.01 -18.91 -28.54
CA LYS A 19 7.29 -20.23 -27.97
C LYS A 19 7.94 -20.17 -26.59
N ARG A 20 8.63 -19.06 -26.28
CA ARG A 20 9.36 -18.86 -25.03
C ARG A 20 8.40 -18.66 -23.86
N ILE A 21 7.23 -18.08 -24.10
CA ILE A 21 6.17 -17.91 -23.09
C ILE A 21 5.38 -19.22 -22.98
N ARG A 22 5.34 -19.79 -21.77
CA ARG A 22 4.70 -21.08 -21.48
C ARG A 22 3.44 -20.97 -20.64
N MET A 23 3.38 -19.98 -19.75
CA MET A 23 2.22 -19.71 -18.90
C MET A 23 2.01 -18.20 -18.77
N VAL A 24 0.74 -17.79 -18.64
CA VAL A 24 0.33 -16.41 -18.39
C VAL A 24 -0.65 -16.39 -17.23
N THR A 25 -0.39 -15.51 -16.29
CA THR A 25 -1.29 -15.21 -15.17
C THR A 25 -1.62 -13.73 -15.14
N LEU A 26 -2.78 -13.42 -14.55
CA LEU A 26 -3.23 -12.07 -14.21
C LEU A 26 -3.30 -11.97 -12.69
N GLU A 27 -2.87 -10.85 -12.15
CA GLU A 27 -2.81 -10.60 -10.71
C GLU A 27 -3.61 -9.34 -10.33
N GLY A 28 -3.50 -8.97 -9.05
CA GLY A 28 -3.90 -7.66 -8.58
C GLY A 28 -5.40 -7.43 -8.59
N SER A 29 -5.79 -6.15 -8.66
CA SER A 29 -7.16 -5.75 -8.37
C SER A 29 -8.19 -6.27 -9.38
N ARG A 30 -7.79 -6.59 -10.62
CA ARG A 30 -8.67 -7.13 -11.66
C ARG A 30 -9.12 -8.57 -11.39
N THR A 31 -8.42 -9.29 -10.51
CA THR A 31 -8.85 -10.63 -10.09
C THR A 31 -9.76 -10.60 -8.86
N ASN A 32 -9.83 -9.45 -8.17
CA ASN A 32 -10.60 -9.32 -6.93
C ASN A 32 -12.07 -9.01 -7.22
N THR A 33 -12.94 -10.00 -7.03
CA THR A 33 -14.40 -9.85 -7.23
C THR A 33 -15.09 -8.92 -6.23
N ASN A 34 -14.42 -8.57 -5.13
CA ASN A 34 -14.96 -7.66 -4.11
C ASN A 34 -14.70 -6.18 -4.44
N ILE A 35 -13.88 -5.90 -5.47
CA ILE A 35 -13.58 -4.53 -5.91
C ILE A 35 -14.35 -4.26 -7.20
N PRO A 36 -15.18 -3.20 -7.27
CA PRO A 36 -15.84 -2.80 -8.52
C PRO A 36 -14.79 -2.46 -9.58
N PRO A 37 -14.92 -2.98 -10.82
CA PRO A 37 -14.03 -2.60 -11.89
C PRO A 37 -14.13 -1.11 -12.23
N ASP A 38 -13.00 -0.49 -12.54
CA ASP A 38 -12.92 0.90 -13.01
C ASP A 38 -11.81 1.07 -14.06
N ASP A 39 -11.80 2.25 -14.67
CA ASP A 39 -10.86 2.61 -15.75
C ASP A 39 -9.41 2.82 -15.25
N PHE A 40 -9.19 2.86 -13.93
CA PHE A 40 -7.88 3.09 -13.30
C PHE A 40 -7.22 1.78 -12.81
N GLN A 41 -7.81 0.62 -13.08
CA GLN A 41 -7.19 -0.65 -12.76
C GLN A 41 -6.07 -0.99 -13.75
N ASP A 42 -4.86 -1.17 -13.24
CA ASP A 42 -3.72 -1.66 -14.00
C ASP A 42 -3.93 -3.12 -14.43
N PHE A 43 -3.21 -3.57 -15.46
CA PHE A 43 -3.11 -4.97 -15.85
C PHE A 43 -1.81 -5.56 -15.30
N ASP A 44 -1.89 -6.23 -14.16
CA ASP A 44 -0.78 -6.98 -13.58
C ASP A 44 -0.64 -8.35 -14.28
N ILE A 45 0.22 -8.46 -15.28
CA ILE A 45 0.40 -9.67 -16.09
C ILE A 45 1.73 -10.32 -15.75
N THR A 46 1.74 -11.64 -15.58
CA THR A 46 2.98 -12.39 -15.41
C THR A 46 3.15 -13.42 -16.53
N PHE A 47 4.28 -13.37 -17.23
CA PHE A 47 4.71 -14.36 -18.21
C PHE A 47 5.76 -15.28 -17.60
N PHE A 48 5.49 -16.58 -17.67
CA PHE A 48 6.48 -17.60 -17.35
C PHE A 48 7.21 -18.01 -18.63
N VAL A 49 8.51 -17.78 -18.64
CA VAL A 49 9.34 -17.88 -19.84
C VAL A 49 10.46 -18.90 -19.69
N THR A 50 10.91 -19.46 -20.82
CA THR A 50 12.05 -20.38 -20.88
C THR A 50 13.39 -19.68 -21.08
N ASP A 51 13.38 -18.40 -21.46
CA ASP A 51 14.57 -17.66 -21.88
C ASP A 51 14.40 -16.18 -21.49
N MET A 52 14.82 -15.85 -20.27
CA MET A 52 14.76 -14.49 -19.71
C MET A 52 15.64 -13.51 -20.51
N ASP A 53 16.88 -13.89 -20.81
CA ASP A 53 17.88 -13.04 -21.46
C ASP A 53 17.39 -12.51 -22.82
N SER A 54 16.65 -13.34 -23.56
CA SER A 54 16.08 -12.94 -24.86
C SER A 54 15.00 -11.87 -24.79
N PHE A 55 14.39 -11.65 -23.62
CA PHE A 55 13.42 -10.57 -23.40
C PHE A 55 14.09 -9.33 -22.78
N THR A 56 15.08 -9.51 -21.92
CA THR A 56 15.76 -8.42 -21.21
C THR A 56 16.88 -7.76 -22.03
N SER A 57 17.32 -8.39 -23.12
CA SER A 57 18.38 -7.84 -23.99
C SER A 57 17.91 -6.81 -25.02
N ASP A 58 16.62 -6.80 -25.40
CA ASP A 58 16.03 -5.82 -26.32
C ASP A 58 14.56 -5.60 -25.96
N ASP A 59 14.16 -4.34 -25.77
CA ASP A 59 12.81 -3.96 -25.35
C ASP A 59 11.81 -3.86 -26.52
N LYS A 60 12.25 -4.00 -27.79
CA LYS A 60 11.38 -3.84 -28.98
C LYS A 60 10.19 -4.79 -29.04
N TRP A 61 10.27 -5.97 -28.43
CA TRP A 61 9.14 -6.90 -28.42
C TRP A 61 7.92 -6.32 -27.68
N LEU A 62 8.11 -5.33 -26.81
CA LEU A 62 7.03 -4.63 -26.11
C LEU A 62 6.19 -3.75 -27.05
N ASP A 63 6.66 -3.43 -28.26
CA ASP A 63 5.95 -2.55 -29.22
C ASP A 63 4.61 -3.12 -29.67
N ILE A 64 4.45 -4.44 -29.55
CA ILE A 64 3.18 -5.12 -29.83
C ILE A 64 2.05 -4.69 -28.89
N PHE A 65 2.38 -4.17 -27.70
CA PHE A 65 1.40 -3.64 -26.75
C PHE A 65 0.98 -2.21 -27.04
N GLY A 66 1.57 -1.54 -28.04
CA GLY A 66 1.23 -0.18 -28.44
C GLY A 66 2.28 0.86 -28.05
N GLU A 67 1.98 2.12 -28.38
CA GLU A 67 2.85 3.26 -28.12
C GLU A 67 2.84 3.61 -26.63
N ARG A 68 4.03 3.70 -26.02
CA ARG A 68 4.23 3.92 -24.58
C ARG A 68 4.47 5.40 -24.29
N LEU A 69 3.83 5.93 -23.26
CA LEU A 69 4.16 7.23 -22.66
C LEU A 69 5.42 7.13 -21.78
N ILE A 70 5.52 6.06 -21.00
CA ILE A 70 6.68 5.78 -20.15
C ILE A 70 6.86 4.27 -20.00
N LEU A 71 8.12 3.86 -19.87
CA LEU A 71 8.53 2.52 -19.48
C LEU A 71 9.47 2.62 -18.28
N GLN A 72 9.19 1.85 -17.23
CA GLN A 72 10.08 1.65 -16.10
C GLN A 72 10.44 0.16 -16.00
N LYS A 73 11.72 -0.13 -15.72
CA LYS A 73 12.24 -1.48 -15.51
C LYS A 73 12.82 -1.57 -14.10
N PRO A 74 12.02 -1.90 -13.07
CA PRO A 74 12.46 -1.86 -11.68
C PRO A 74 13.77 -2.59 -11.39
N GLU A 75 14.00 -3.73 -12.05
CA GLU A 75 15.19 -4.54 -11.87
C GLU A 75 16.43 -4.05 -12.67
N ASP A 76 16.27 -3.02 -13.51
CA ASP A 76 17.31 -2.42 -14.37
C ASP A 76 17.49 -0.92 -14.05
N MET A 77 17.42 -0.57 -12.76
CA MET A 77 17.68 0.78 -12.27
C MET A 77 18.94 0.81 -11.41
N GLU A 78 19.76 1.86 -11.56
CA GLU A 78 20.94 2.08 -10.71
C GLU A 78 20.55 2.70 -9.36
N LEU A 79 19.60 3.65 -9.37
CA LEU A 79 19.19 4.37 -8.16
C LEU A 79 18.42 3.48 -7.17
N PHE A 80 17.65 2.52 -7.69
CA PHE A 80 16.84 1.59 -6.91
C PHE A 80 17.27 0.17 -7.24
N PRO A 81 17.97 -0.53 -6.34
CA PRO A 81 18.42 -1.89 -6.60
C PRO A 81 17.23 -2.83 -6.73
N ALA A 82 17.37 -3.87 -7.56
CA ALA A 82 16.39 -4.93 -7.70
C ALA A 82 16.09 -5.61 -6.34
N VAL A 83 14.80 -5.76 -6.01
CA VAL A 83 14.34 -6.36 -4.74
C VAL A 83 13.58 -7.66 -4.98
N GLU A 84 12.79 -7.71 -6.06
CA GLU A 84 11.91 -8.84 -6.37
C GLU A 84 12.58 -9.86 -7.29
N LYS A 85 12.02 -11.08 -7.32
CA LYS A 85 12.45 -12.12 -8.26
C LYS A 85 11.85 -11.84 -9.65
N GLY A 86 12.66 -12.09 -10.68
CA GLY A 86 12.24 -11.95 -12.07
C GLY A 86 12.69 -10.62 -12.67
N PHE A 87 11.94 -10.15 -13.67
CA PHE A 87 12.19 -8.88 -14.34
C PHE A 87 10.87 -8.28 -14.81
N SER A 88 10.61 -7.02 -14.48
CA SER A 88 9.33 -6.37 -14.71
C SER A 88 9.44 -5.15 -15.62
N TYR A 89 8.34 -4.88 -16.32
CA TYR A 89 8.15 -3.73 -17.20
C TYR A 89 6.86 -3.03 -16.80
N LEU A 90 6.98 -1.86 -16.19
CA LEU A 90 5.83 -1.02 -15.84
C LEU A 90 5.61 -0.04 -16.99
N MET A 91 4.48 -0.18 -17.67
CA MET A 91 4.22 0.52 -18.94
C MET A 91 2.90 1.27 -18.87
N LEU A 92 2.97 2.58 -19.11
CA LEU A 92 1.78 3.41 -19.37
C LEU A 92 1.75 3.73 -20.87
N PHE A 93 0.60 3.48 -21.52
CA PHE A 93 0.42 3.64 -22.96
C PHE A 93 -0.27 4.97 -23.31
N THR A 94 -0.17 5.42 -24.56
CA THR A 94 -0.78 6.67 -25.05
C THR A 94 -2.30 6.67 -25.03
N ASP A 95 -2.91 5.51 -24.80
CA ASP A 95 -4.34 5.34 -24.63
C ASP A 95 -4.78 5.19 -23.17
N ASP A 96 -3.91 5.55 -22.22
CA ASP A 96 -4.09 5.55 -20.75
C ASP A 96 -4.17 4.15 -20.10
N VAL A 97 -4.09 3.08 -20.88
CA VAL A 97 -3.94 1.72 -20.33
C VAL A 97 -2.58 1.63 -19.63
N LYS A 98 -2.56 1.00 -18.45
CA LYS A 98 -1.33 0.62 -17.77
C LYS A 98 -1.20 -0.90 -17.66
N ILE A 99 -0.04 -1.42 -18.05
CA ILE A 99 0.32 -2.84 -17.94
C ILE A 99 1.60 -2.93 -17.12
N ASP A 100 1.53 -3.64 -16.00
CA ASP A 100 2.68 -4.03 -15.21
C ASP A 100 2.97 -5.50 -15.56
N LEU A 101 4.00 -5.72 -16.38
CA LEU A 101 4.33 -7.02 -16.96
C LEU A 101 5.57 -7.61 -16.29
N THR A 102 5.41 -8.74 -15.60
CA THR A 102 6.51 -9.46 -14.95
C THR A 102 6.91 -10.69 -15.76
N LEU A 103 8.21 -10.89 -15.93
CA LEU A 103 8.80 -12.11 -16.46
C LEU A 103 9.35 -12.95 -15.31
N LEU A 104 8.93 -14.21 -15.25
CA LEU A 104 9.46 -15.20 -14.32
C LEU A 104 9.97 -16.42 -15.08
N PRO A 105 11.05 -17.06 -14.62
CA PRO A 105 11.47 -18.33 -15.17
C PRO A 105 10.55 -19.47 -14.67
N LEU A 106 10.48 -20.57 -15.42
CA LEU A 106 9.51 -21.65 -15.16
C LEU A 106 9.67 -22.32 -13.79
N GLU A 107 10.88 -22.35 -13.25
CA GLU A 107 11.20 -22.93 -11.95
C GLU A 107 10.52 -22.21 -10.77
N LEU A 108 10.07 -20.97 -10.95
CA LEU A 108 9.36 -20.23 -9.91
C LEU A 108 7.85 -20.50 -9.87
N ILE A 109 7.30 -21.31 -10.78
CA ILE A 109 5.85 -21.54 -10.86
C ILE A 109 5.26 -22.01 -9.52
N ASP A 110 5.88 -23.00 -8.87
CA ASP A 110 5.36 -23.56 -7.62
C ASP A 110 5.43 -22.54 -6.46
N GLU A 111 6.50 -21.74 -6.42
CA GLU A 111 6.68 -20.70 -5.41
C GLU A 111 5.72 -19.52 -5.64
N TYR A 112 5.53 -19.13 -6.89
CA TYR A 112 4.73 -17.99 -7.31
C TYR A 112 3.29 -18.05 -6.81
N PHE A 113 2.64 -19.21 -6.90
CA PHE A 113 1.27 -19.38 -6.41
C PHE A 113 1.13 -19.31 -4.88
N THR A 114 2.25 -19.14 -4.16
CA THR A 114 2.25 -18.88 -2.71
C THR A 114 2.43 -17.40 -2.35
N TRP A 115 2.78 -16.55 -3.31
CA TRP A 115 3.08 -15.13 -3.07
C TRP A 115 1.82 -14.29 -2.85
N ASP A 116 0.81 -14.48 -3.70
CA ASP A 116 -0.49 -13.81 -3.60
C ASP A 116 -1.61 -14.81 -3.98
N LYS A 117 -2.79 -14.61 -3.42
CA LYS A 117 -4.00 -15.36 -3.75
C LYS A 117 -4.91 -14.65 -4.73
N LEU A 118 -4.65 -13.39 -5.08
CA LEU A 118 -5.33 -12.64 -6.15
C LEU A 118 -4.71 -12.96 -7.52
N VAL A 119 -4.64 -14.26 -7.85
CA VAL A 119 -3.99 -14.76 -9.07
C VAL A 119 -4.98 -15.57 -9.91
N LYS A 120 -5.07 -15.24 -11.21
CA LYS A 120 -5.89 -15.92 -12.20
C LYS A 120 -5.03 -16.46 -13.33
N LEU A 121 -5.11 -17.77 -13.57
CA LEU A 121 -4.46 -18.40 -14.74
C LEU A 121 -5.19 -18.01 -16.03
N LEU A 122 -4.48 -17.42 -17.00
CA LEU A 122 -5.02 -17.04 -18.31
C LEU A 122 -4.62 -18.00 -19.44
N LEU A 123 -3.40 -18.54 -19.39
CA LEU A 123 -2.86 -19.49 -20.38
C LEU A 123 -1.87 -20.44 -19.71
N ASP A 124 -1.96 -21.73 -20.03
CA ASP A 124 -0.93 -22.72 -19.74
C ASP A 124 -0.78 -23.63 -20.95
N LYS A 125 0.37 -23.58 -21.63
CA LYS A 125 0.61 -24.33 -22.86
C LYS A 125 1.00 -25.78 -22.64
N ASP A 126 1.42 -26.14 -21.43
CA ASP A 126 1.94 -27.48 -21.14
C ASP A 126 1.09 -28.23 -20.11
N ASN A 127 -0.06 -27.66 -19.71
CA ASN A 127 -0.96 -28.22 -18.70
C ASN A 127 -0.22 -28.55 -17.39
N ARG A 128 0.68 -27.65 -16.95
CA ARG A 128 1.39 -27.74 -15.67
C ARG A 128 0.44 -27.60 -14.49
N ILE A 129 -0.56 -26.74 -14.61
CA ILE A 129 -1.48 -26.41 -13.53
C ILE A 129 -2.76 -27.22 -13.65
N VAL A 130 -2.82 -28.34 -12.93
CA VAL A 130 -3.99 -29.25 -12.93
C VAL A 130 -5.22 -28.59 -12.30
N LYS A 131 -5.01 -27.79 -11.25
CA LYS A 131 -6.07 -27.08 -10.53
C LYS A 131 -5.68 -25.60 -10.38
N PRO A 132 -6.15 -24.73 -11.28
CA PRO A 132 -5.92 -23.30 -11.17
C PRO A 132 -6.47 -22.77 -9.84
N PRO A 133 -5.76 -21.85 -9.18
CA PRO A 133 -6.29 -21.20 -7.98
C PRO A 133 -7.54 -20.39 -8.30
N ILE A 134 -8.43 -20.26 -7.32
CA ILE A 134 -9.55 -19.33 -7.37
C ILE A 134 -9.08 -18.04 -6.68
N PRO A 135 -9.07 -16.88 -7.37
CA PRO A 135 -8.65 -15.63 -6.76
C PRO A 135 -9.40 -15.32 -5.47
N THR A 136 -8.68 -14.89 -4.43
CA THR A 136 -9.27 -14.45 -3.17
C THR A 136 -8.41 -13.39 -2.49
N ASP A 137 -9.06 -12.42 -1.86
CA ASP A 137 -8.42 -11.32 -1.13
C ASP A 137 -8.15 -11.62 0.35
N ILE A 138 -8.27 -12.88 0.76
CA ILE A 138 -8.16 -13.31 2.17
C ILE A 138 -6.88 -12.87 2.87
N ASP A 139 -5.77 -12.75 2.13
CA ASP A 139 -4.48 -12.31 2.68
C ASP A 139 -4.47 -10.82 3.03
N TYR A 140 -5.41 -10.06 2.48
CA TYR A 140 -5.58 -8.63 2.73
C TYR A 140 -6.65 -8.32 3.79
N HIS A 141 -7.30 -9.35 4.35
CA HIS A 141 -8.32 -9.16 5.37
C HIS A 141 -7.72 -8.60 6.65
N LEU A 142 -8.45 -7.70 7.29
CA LEU A 142 -8.09 -7.16 8.59
C LEU A 142 -7.83 -8.31 9.58
N GLN A 143 -6.84 -8.15 10.44
CA GLN A 143 -6.52 -9.13 11.47
C GLN A 143 -6.81 -8.55 12.85
N LYS A 144 -7.43 -9.35 13.72
CA LYS A 144 -7.68 -8.95 15.11
C LYS A 144 -6.34 -8.78 15.83
N PRO A 145 -6.05 -7.63 16.46
CA PRO A 145 -4.78 -7.45 17.15
C PRO A 145 -4.73 -8.31 18.40
N THR A 146 -3.55 -8.90 18.64
CA THR A 146 -3.21 -9.40 19.98
C THR A 146 -2.93 -8.23 20.92
N GLN A 147 -2.97 -8.46 22.23
CA GLN A 147 -2.61 -7.44 23.22
C GLN A 147 -1.20 -6.87 22.99
N ARG A 148 -0.25 -7.72 22.58
CA ARG A 148 1.12 -7.28 22.28
C ARG A 148 1.17 -6.37 21.05
N MET A 149 0.50 -6.75 19.96
CA MET A 149 0.43 -5.90 18.76
C MET A 149 -0.21 -4.53 19.05
N PHE A 150 -1.24 -4.52 19.90
CA PHE A 150 -1.86 -3.28 20.36
C PHE A 150 -0.87 -2.38 21.10
N ASP A 151 -0.12 -2.91 22.06
CA ASP A 151 0.92 -2.15 22.78
C ASP A 151 2.06 -1.72 21.85
N ASP A 152 2.52 -2.59 20.93
CA ASP A 152 3.56 -2.25 19.95
C ASP A 152 3.13 -1.06 19.06
N CYS A 153 1.87 -1.03 18.61
CA CYS A 153 1.31 0.10 17.83
C CYS A 153 1.24 1.39 18.67
N CYS A 154 0.78 1.30 19.92
CA CYS A 154 0.79 2.44 20.82
C CYS A 154 2.21 2.94 21.09
N ASN A 155 3.17 2.04 21.27
CA ASN A 155 4.55 2.37 21.56
C ASN A 155 5.19 3.09 20.37
N GLU A 156 5.02 2.55 19.16
CA GLU A 156 5.55 3.14 17.93
C GLU A 156 4.96 4.55 17.70
N PHE A 157 3.64 4.70 17.88
CA PHE A 157 2.98 6.00 17.81
C PHE A 157 3.60 7.00 18.81
N TRP A 158 3.54 6.69 20.11
CA TRP A 158 3.93 7.61 21.17
C TRP A 158 5.44 7.88 21.18
N ASN A 159 6.29 6.90 20.86
CA ASN A 159 7.73 7.10 20.75
C ASN A 159 8.09 8.05 19.60
N THR A 160 7.52 7.82 18.41
CA THR A 160 7.85 8.58 17.21
C THR A 160 7.25 9.99 17.22
N THR A 161 6.20 10.24 18.01
CA THR A 161 5.76 11.63 18.29
C THR A 161 6.88 12.52 18.80
N THR A 162 7.86 11.97 19.53
CA THR A 162 8.99 12.76 20.03
C THR A 162 9.91 13.26 18.91
N TYR A 163 9.91 12.61 17.75
CA TYR A 163 10.72 12.98 16.60
C TYR A 163 10.01 14.10 15.82
N VAL A 164 8.68 14.02 15.67
CA VAL A 164 7.85 15.13 15.17
C VAL A 164 8.08 16.39 16.00
N VAL A 165 8.00 16.27 17.34
CA VAL A 165 8.28 17.39 18.25
C VAL A 165 9.69 17.95 18.06
N LYS A 166 10.71 17.09 17.99
CA LYS A 166 12.10 17.54 17.79
C LYS A 166 12.26 18.30 16.48
N GLY A 167 11.68 17.81 15.38
CA GLY A 167 11.70 18.48 14.09
C GLY A 167 11.06 19.87 14.16
N LEU A 168 9.87 19.95 14.78
CA LEU A 168 9.18 21.23 14.96
C LEU A 168 9.97 22.22 15.83
N CYS A 169 10.54 21.76 16.95
CA CYS A 169 11.35 22.61 17.83
C CYS A 169 12.67 23.05 17.18
N ARG A 170 13.21 22.27 16.24
CA ARG A 170 14.46 22.58 15.50
C ARG A 170 14.24 23.37 14.23
N LYS A 171 12.99 23.67 13.86
CA LYS A 171 12.65 24.24 12.57
C LYS A 171 13.10 23.36 11.40
N GLU A 172 12.90 22.06 11.54
CA GLU A 172 13.13 21.03 10.52
C GLU A 172 11.77 20.47 10.06
N ILE A 173 10.95 21.29 9.40
CA ILE A 173 9.55 20.92 9.08
C ILE A 173 9.44 19.65 8.23
N LEU A 174 10.33 19.45 7.24
CA LEU A 174 10.31 18.24 6.41
C LEU A 174 10.58 16.99 7.23
N PHE A 175 11.54 17.03 8.16
CA PHE A 175 11.80 15.93 9.08
C PHE A 175 10.56 15.62 9.94
N ALA A 176 9.86 16.64 10.42
CA ALA A 176 8.63 16.45 11.20
C ALA A 176 7.49 15.86 10.35
N ILE A 177 7.29 16.36 9.13
CA ILE A 177 6.27 15.88 8.18
C ILE A 177 6.52 14.42 7.81
N ASP A 178 7.77 14.03 7.54
CA ASP A 178 8.12 12.66 7.18
C ASP A 178 7.78 11.70 8.33
N HIS A 179 8.20 12.00 9.57
CA HIS A 179 7.86 11.15 10.72
C HIS A 179 6.35 11.10 10.99
N MET A 180 5.64 12.20 10.75
CA MET A 180 4.19 12.27 10.87
C MET A 180 3.50 11.38 9.84
N ASN A 181 3.89 11.49 8.57
CA ASN A 181 3.31 10.74 7.45
C ASN A 181 3.68 9.25 7.50
N ASP A 182 4.94 8.95 7.77
CA ASP A 182 5.48 7.62 7.59
C ASP A 182 5.33 6.70 8.79
N ILE A 183 5.07 7.26 9.97
CA ILE A 183 4.97 6.47 11.20
C ILE A 183 3.73 6.89 11.98
N VAL A 184 3.67 8.12 12.51
CA VAL A 184 2.61 8.53 13.46
C VAL A 184 1.21 8.34 12.88
N ARG A 185 0.95 8.85 11.67
CA ARG A 185 -0.35 8.68 11.03
C ARG A 185 -0.59 7.25 10.55
N LYS A 186 0.45 6.49 10.17
CA LYS A 186 0.29 5.07 9.82
C LYS A 186 -0.21 4.24 11.00
N GLU A 187 0.30 4.51 12.21
CA GLU A 187 -0.17 3.86 13.43
C GLU A 187 -1.60 4.29 13.82
N LEU A 188 -1.96 5.55 13.62
CA LEU A 188 -3.34 6.01 13.77
C LEU A 188 -4.30 5.28 12.82
N LEU A 189 -3.96 5.19 11.53
CA LEU A 189 -4.76 4.47 10.54
C LEU A 189 -4.87 2.97 10.89
N ARG A 190 -3.78 2.37 11.40
CA ARG A 190 -3.80 0.99 11.91
C ARG A 190 -4.77 0.84 13.08
N MET A 191 -4.71 1.73 14.06
CA MET A 191 -5.59 1.71 15.23
C MET A 191 -7.07 1.88 14.83
N ILE A 192 -7.37 2.79 13.89
CA ILE A 192 -8.72 2.95 13.32
C ILE A 192 -9.16 1.67 12.60
N SER A 193 -8.26 1.01 11.85
CA SER A 193 -8.57 -0.24 11.16
C SER A 193 -8.94 -1.37 12.12
N TRP A 194 -8.27 -1.46 13.29
CA TRP A 194 -8.66 -2.39 14.34
C TRP A 194 -10.02 -2.06 14.94
N LEU A 195 -10.32 -0.79 15.19
CA LEU A 195 -11.64 -0.38 15.67
C LEU A 195 -12.76 -0.74 14.68
N ILE A 196 -12.52 -0.56 13.38
CA ILE A 196 -13.44 -1.00 12.32
C ILE A 196 -13.62 -2.53 12.38
N GLY A 197 -12.53 -3.28 12.45
CA GLY A 197 -12.56 -4.74 12.50
C GLY A 197 -13.29 -5.29 13.74
N ILE A 198 -13.16 -4.63 14.89
CA ILE A 198 -13.91 -4.96 16.11
C ILE A 198 -15.42 -4.78 15.90
N LYS A 199 -15.83 -3.71 15.23
CA LYS A 199 -17.24 -3.36 15.04
C LYS A 199 -17.93 -4.15 13.92
N GLN A 200 -17.20 -4.44 12.85
CA GLN A 200 -17.78 -4.98 11.61
C GLN A 200 -17.24 -6.37 11.24
N GLY A 201 -16.24 -6.88 11.96
CA GLY A 201 -15.57 -8.13 11.70
C GLY A 201 -14.28 -7.98 10.89
N PHE A 202 -13.51 -9.07 10.83
CA PHE A 202 -12.15 -9.14 10.30
C PHE A 202 -12.08 -9.90 8.96
N HIS A 203 -13.17 -9.93 8.20
CA HIS A 203 -13.35 -10.78 7.01
C HIS A 203 -13.34 -9.98 5.69
N PHE A 204 -12.76 -8.79 5.70
CA PHE A 204 -12.63 -7.92 4.53
C PHE A 204 -11.38 -7.05 4.64
N SER A 205 -10.98 -6.43 3.53
CA SER A 205 -9.83 -5.52 3.45
C SER A 205 -10.27 -4.06 3.41
N LEU A 206 -9.48 -3.15 4.00
CA LEU A 206 -9.62 -1.69 3.79
C LEU A 206 -8.84 -1.19 2.56
N GLY A 207 -8.27 -2.12 1.79
CA GLY A 207 -7.44 -1.84 0.62
C GLY A 207 -6.06 -1.30 0.98
N LYS A 208 -5.16 -1.35 -0.01
CA LYS A 208 -3.82 -0.76 0.08
C LYS A 208 -3.91 0.72 0.51
N ASN A 209 -3.06 1.10 1.46
CA ASN A 209 -3.06 2.44 2.07
C ASN A 209 -4.43 2.89 2.63
N TYR A 210 -5.26 1.94 3.08
CA TYR A 210 -6.57 2.22 3.70
C TYR A 210 -7.55 2.96 2.80
N LYS A 211 -7.43 2.82 1.47
CA LYS A 211 -8.22 3.56 0.48
C LYS A 211 -9.74 3.42 0.63
N PHE A 212 -10.23 2.36 1.29
CA PHE A 212 -11.65 2.14 1.54
C PHE A 212 -12.13 2.58 2.93
N MET A 213 -11.25 3.04 3.82
CA MET A 213 -11.56 3.37 5.22
C MET A 213 -12.74 4.33 5.38
N LYS A 214 -12.87 5.33 4.51
CA LYS A 214 -13.98 6.31 4.53
C LYS A 214 -15.36 5.65 4.54
N GLN A 215 -15.50 4.48 3.91
CA GLN A 215 -16.77 3.76 3.81
C GLN A 215 -17.20 3.11 5.15
N TYR A 216 -16.26 2.97 6.09
CA TYR A 216 -16.45 2.19 7.32
C TYR A 216 -16.42 3.02 8.60
N VAL A 217 -15.99 4.28 8.53
CA VAL A 217 -15.92 5.18 9.68
C VAL A 217 -17.09 6.18 9.67
N PRO A 218 -17.55 6.64 10.85
CA PRO A 218 -18.46 7.78 10.93
C PRO A 218 -17.87 9.02 10.26
N GLU A 219 -18.72 9.87 9.68
CA GLU A 219 -18.32 11.09 8.98
C GLU A 219 -17.47 12.01 9.87
N GLU A 220 -17.86 12.20 11.13
CA GLU A 220 -17.10 12.98 12.12
C GLU A 220 -15.67 12.44 12.33
N LEU A 221 -15.50 11.12 12.41
CA LEU A 221 -14.18 10.48 12.54
C LEU A 221 -13.34 10.71 11.28
N TRP A 222 -13.97 10.64 10.10
CA TRP A 222 -13.29 10.93 8.83
C TRP A 222 -12.82 12.38 8.74
N GLU A 223 -13.67 13.35 9.09
CA GLU A 223 -13.33 14.77 9.08
C GLU A 223 -12.16 15.08 10.03
N ARG A 224 -12.17 14.50 11.24
CA ARG A 224 -11.08 14.63 12.20
C ARG A 224 -9.80 13.94 11.74
N LEU A 225 -9.89 12.82 11.02
CA LEU A 225 -8.72 12.20 10.40
C LEU A 225 -8.15 13.10 9.29
N MET A 226 -9.00 13.67 8.44
CA MET A 226 -8.59 14.57 7.36
C MET A 226 -7.96 15.86 7.87
N SER A 227 -8.42 16.40 9.02
CA SER A 227 -7.80 17.59 9.62
C SER A 227 -6.35 17.38 10.06
N THR A 228 -5.90 16.11 10.20
CA THR A 228 -4.49 15.80 10.52
C THR A 228 -3.52 15.97 9.34
N TYR A 229 -4.00 16.31 8.13
CA TYR A 229 -3.17 16.43 6.93
C TYR A 229 -2.71 17.86 6.61
N ASN A 230 -3.16 18.88 7.36
CA ASN A 230 -2.76 20.26 7.10
C ASN A 230 -1.35 20.53 7.67
N MET A 231 -0.33 20.56 6.81
CA MET A 231 1.09 20.59 7.22
C MET A 231 1.93 21.55 6.38
N ASP A 232 1.31 22.57 5.78
CA ASP A 232 1.98 23.55 4.90
C ASP A 232 2.77 24.65 5.66
N SER A 233 2.66 24.68 6.98
CA SER A 233 3.31 25.65 7.87
C SER A 233 3.55 25.07 9.26
N TYR A 234 4.42 25.69 10.07
CA TYR A 234 4.66 25.26 11.45
C TYR A 234 3.39 25.30 12.33
N PRO A 235 2.55 26.36 12.32
CA PRO A 235 1.31 26.39 13.09
C PRO A 235 0.36 25.25 12.69
N HIS A 236 0.10 25.09 11.39
CA HIS A 236 -0.78 24.02 10.91
C HIS A 236 -0.22 22.63 11.23
N MET A 237 1.10 22.43 11.13
CA MET A 237 1.73 21.17 11.50
C MET A 237 1.57 20.84 13.00
N TRP A 238 1.70 21.83 13.89
CA TRP A 238 1.42 21.64 15.33
C TRP A 238 -0.04 21.27 15.58
N GLU A 239 -0.98 21.95 14.93
CA GLU A 239 -2.42 21.67 15.05
C GLU A 239 -2.75 20.26 14.55
N SER A 240 -2.30 19.89 13.36
CA SER A 240 -2.46 18.54 12.78
C SER A 240 -1.88 17.44 13.67
N PHE A 241 -0.70 17.69 14.24
CA PHE A 241 -0.04 16.76 15.15
C PHE A 241 -0.83 16.57 16.45
N GLU A 242 -1.33 17.66 17.05
CA GLU A 242 -2.16 17.60 18.26
C GLU A 242 -3.50 16.90 18.02
N GLN A 243 -4.14 17.15 16.87
CA GLN A 243 -5.36 16.44 16.47
C GLN A 243 -5.10 14.95 16.28
N CYS A 244 -3.98 14.57 15.67
CA CYS A 244 -3.60 13.17 15.52
C CYS A 244 -3.38 12.48 16.87
N MET A 245 -2.70 13.12 17.83
CA MET A 245 -2.54 12.60 19.20
C MET A 245 -3.88 12.44 19.91
N ALA A 246 -4.77 13.43 19.80
CA ALA A 246 -6.10 13.38 20.42
C ALA A 246 -6.93 12.22 19.84
N LEU A 247 -6.92 12.07 18.51
CA LEU A 247 -7.63 10.99 17.82
C LEU A 247 -7.06 9.63 18.17
N PHE A 248 -5.73 9.49 18.20
CA PHE A 248 -5.09 8.24 18.57
C PHE A 248 -5.50 7.81 19.97
N ARG A 249 -5.42 8.70 20.96
CA ARG A 249 -5.83 8.41 22.34
C ARG A 249 -7.27 7.91 22.42
N GLU A 250 -8.20 8.59 21.75
CA GLU A 250 -9.60 8.20 21.74
C GLU A 250 -9.81 6.81 21.14
N VAL A 251 -9.31 6.58 19.92
CA VAL A 251 -9.51 5.32 19.20
C VAL A 251 -8.82 4.17 19.92
N SER A 252 -7.58 4.36 20.40
CA SER A 252 -6.84 3.32 21.12
C SER A 252 -7.42 3.00 22.49
N SER A 253 -8.00 3.98 23.20
CA SER A 253 -8.73 3.74 24.45
C SER A 253 -9.99 2.90 24.21
N GLU A 254 -10.74 3.18 23.14
CA GLU A 254 -11.91 2.39 22.75
C GLU A 254 -11.51 0.97 22.36
N VAL A 255 -10.45 0.80 21.55
CA VAL A 255 -9.92 -0.54 21.20
C VAL A 255 -9.49 -1.31 22.44
N ALA A 256 -8.78 -0.68 23.37
CA ALA A 256 -8.38 -1.30 24.62
C ALA A 256 -9.59 -1.76 25.45
N CYS A 257 -10.61 -0.92 25.56
CA CYS A 257 -11.85 -1.23 26.26
C CYS A 257 -12.60 -2.42 25.62
N GLN A 258 -12.80 -2.40 24.30
CA GLN A 258 -13.55 -3.43 23.56
C GLN A 258 -12.85 -4.79 23.56
N LEU A 259 -11.53 -4.83 23.71
CA LEU A 259 -10.73 -6.05 23.70
C LEU A 259 -10.26 -6.49 25.09
N ASP A 260 -10.60 -5.76 26.15
CA ASP A 260 -10.10 -5.96 27.51
C ASP A 260 -8.56 -5.94 27.61
N TYR A 261 -7.94 -5.01 26.87
CA TYR A 261 -6.50 -4.76 26.91
C TYR A 261 -6.16 -3.60 27.83
N GLN A 262 -4.95 -3.61 28.37
CA GLN A 262 -4.45 -2.52 29.21
C GLN A 262 -4.04 -1.33 28.34
N TYR A 263 -4.59 -0.14 28.62
CA TYR A 263 -4.17 1.08 27.95
C TYR A 263 -2.78 1.52 28.46
N PRO A 264 -1.84 1.93 27.58
CA PRO A 264 -0.48 2.19 28.01
C PRO A 264 -0.31 3.49 28.82
N LEU A 265 0.52 3.43 29.87
CA LEU A 265 0.76 4.56 30.78
C LEU A 265 1.69 5.65 30.22
N TYR A 266 2.35 5.39 29.08
CA TYR A 266 3.32 6.34 28.52
C TYR A 266 2.68 7.47 27.71
N ASP A 267 1.42 7.36 27.30
CA ASP A 267 0.65 8.44 26.66
C ASP A 267 0.75 9.75 27.47
N GLU A 268 0.35 9.73 28.75
CA GLU A 268 0.32 10.93 29.58
C GLU A 268 1.72 11.56 29.71
N LYS A 269 2.76 10.72 29.85
CA LYS A 269 4.15 11.17 29.97
C LYS A 269 4.63 11.87 28.70
N ILE A 270 4.31 11.30 27.54
CA ILE A 270 4.67 11.84 26.23
C ILE A 270 3.87 13.10 25.92
N SER A 271 2.57 13.12 26.21
CA SER A 271 1.72 14.30 26.06
C SER A 271 2.22 15.49 26.90
N ASN A 272 2.62 15.22 28.15
CA ASN A 272 3.27 16.23 28.99
C ASN A 272 4.60 16.70 28.41
N TYR A 273 5.38 15.82 27.78
CA TYR A 273 6.60 16.21 27.06
C TYR A 273 6.28 17.15 25.89
N VAL A 274 5.30 16.81 25.04
CA VAL A 274 4.87 17.63 23.90
C VAL A 274 4.48 19.03 24.36
N ILE A 275 3.62 19.15 25.38
CA ILE A 275 3.18 20.43 25.94
C ILE A 275 4.38 21.27 26.42
N ARG A 276 5.32 20.66 27.14
CA ARG A 276 6.53 21.37 27.62
C ARG A 276 7.40 21.88 26.47
N GLN A 277 7.61 21.05 25.43
CA GLN A 277 8.43 21.44 24.28
C GLN A 277 7.75 22.52 23.45
N LYS A 278 6.45 22.39 23.15
CA LYS A 278 5.67 23.40 22.43
C LYS A 278 5.64 24.74 23.18
N LYS A 279 5.45 24.73 24.50
CA LYS A 279 5.52 25.96 25.30
C LYS A 279 6.89 26.63 25.25
N LYS A 280 7.96 25.84 25.21
CA LYS A 280 9.34 26.36 25.24
C LYS A 280 9.84 26.84 23.88
N TYR A 281 9.42 26.19 22.79
CA TYR A 281 9.99 26.37 21.44
C TYR A 281 8.96 26.55 20.32
N GLY A 282 7.68 26.29 20.59
CA GLY A 282 6.58 26.33 19.61
C GLY A 282 5.94 27.70 19.44
N ILE A 283 6.41 28.73 20.15
CA ILE A 283 5.98 30.11 19.97
C ILE A 283 7.17 30.88 19.37
N GLU A 284 7.11 31.14 18.07
CA GLU A 284 7.75 32.30 17.48
C GLU A 284 6.70 32.99 16.63
N ASP A 285 6.38 34.23 17.00
CA ASP A 285 5.60 35.17 16.20
C ASP A 285 6.16 35.21 14.77
N ASP A 286 5.35 34.89 13.77
CA ASP A 286 5.61 35.13 12.34
C ASP A 286 5.65 36.65 11.99
N ASN A 287 5.97 37.51 12.97
CA ASN A 287 6.07 38.97 12.85
C ASN A 287 7.49 39.47 13.17
N LYS A 288 8.52 38.86 12.58
CA LYS A 288 9.83 39.52 12.41
C LYS A 288 10.46 39.19 11.06
#